data_AF-A0A5A7TU14-F1
#
_entry.id   AF-A0A5A7TU14-F1
#
_cell.length_a   1.000
_cell.length_b   1.000
_cell.length_c   1.000
_cell.angle_alpha   90.00
_cell.angle_beta   90.00
_cell.angle_gamma   90.00
#
_symmetry.space_group_name_H-M   'P 1'
#
loop_
_entity.id
_entity.type
_entity.pdbx_description
1 polymer ?
#
loop_
_entity_poly.entity_id
_entity_poly.type
_entity_poly.pdbx_seq_one_letter_code
_entity_poly.pdbx_strand_id
1 'polypeptide(L)'
;MSSTIIALLKKDQLTGKNYATWKSKLNMILVIADLRFVLMEECPPFLTKYASQSERDVYDRWTKANDKARLHILASMSDILSKKHEIMVTARQIIDSLREMFGQPSIQIKLEANIAHSRRFAPSSSGSEKIQKKKEGKGKGPTILLLRAKGRLR
;
A
#
# COMPACT_ATOMS: atom_id res chain seq x y z
N MET A 1 25.85 17.73 -20.90
CA MET A 1 24.46 17.28 -20.69
C MET A 1 24.38 16.24 -19.57
N SER A 2 25.08 15.11 -19.69
CA SER A 2 25.00 14.01 -18.70
C SER A 2 25.47 14.38 -17.30
N SER A 3 26.50 15.23 -17.15
CA SER A 3 27.03 15.65 -15.84
C SER A 3 26.01 16.45 -15.01
N THR A 4 25.28 17.39 -15.62
CA THR A 4 24.24 18.20 -14.97
C THR A 4 23.05 17.34 -14.53
N ILE A 5 22.63 16.40 -15.38
CA ILE A 5 21.55 15.46 -15.06
C ILE A 5 21.94 14.61 -13.86
N ILE A 6 23.15 14.04 -13.84
CA ILE A 6 23.63 13.22 -12.72
C ILE A 6 23.71 14.04 -11.42
N ALA A 7 24.18 15.29 -11.48
CA ALA A 7 24.22 16.17 -10.30
C ALA A 7 22.82 16.45 -9.72
N LEU A 8 21.82 16.69 -10.58
CA LEU A 8 20.43 16.87 -10.17
C LEU A 8 19.87 15.60 -9.52
N LEU A 9 20.16 14.43 -10.11
CA LEU A 9 19.72 13.14 -9.59
C LEU A 9 20.32 12.83 -8.21
N LYS A 10 21.57 13.22 -7.97
CA LYS A 10 22.22 13.07 -6.66
C LYS A 10 21.66 13.98 -5.57
N LYS A 11 21.13 15.15 -5.94
CA LYS A 11 20.55 16.10 -4.98
C LYS A 11 19.22 15.62 -4.40
N ASP A 12 18.40 14.97 -5.21
CA ASP A 12 17.02 14.57 -4.88
C ASP A 12 16.85 13.05 -4.88
N GLN A 13 17.70 12.34 -4.16
CA GLN A 13 17.70 10.88 -4.14
C GLN A 13 16.38 10.28 -3.64
N LEU A 14 16.02 9.11 -4.18
CA LEU A 14 14.90 8.33 -3.68
C LEU A 14 15.19 7.79 -2.27
N THR A 15 14.39 8.24 -1.30
CA THR A 15 14.40 7.79 0.11
C THR A 15 13.14 7.00 0.49
N GLY A 16 12.22 6.82 -0.46
CA GLY A 16 10.95 6.12 -0.29
C GLY A 16 9.77 7.08 -0.10
N LYS A 17 9.80 7.92 0.93
CA LYS A 17 8.70 8.88 1.23
C LYS A 17 8.46 9.88 0.10
N ASN A 18 9.49 10.19 -0.68
CA ASN A 18 9.44 11.14 -1.80
C ASN A 18 9.14 10.48 -3.17
N TYR A 19 8.68 9.22 -3.20
CA TYR A 19 8.52 8.45 -4.43
C TYR A 19 7.71 9.16 -5.52
N ALA A 20 6.57 9.78 -5.19
CA ALA A 20 5.75 10.48 -6.18
C ALA A 20 6.48 11.65 -6.85
N THR A 21 7.12 12.51 -6.05
CA THR A 21 7.90 13.66 -6.54
C THR A 21 9.14 13.20 -7.31
N TRP A 22 9.87 12.22 -6.78
CA TRP A 22 11.05 11.62 -7.43
C TRP A 22 10.68 11.02 -8.79
N LYS A 23 9.59 10.25 -8.86
CA LYS A 23 9.11 9.62 -10.10
C LYS A 23 8.77 10.64 -11.17
N SER A 24 8.13 11.75 -10.79
CA SER A 24 7.83 12.85 -11.70
C SER A 24 9.12 13.48 -12.28
N LYS A 25 10.09 13.81 -11.41
CA LYS A 25 11.39 14.36 -11.82
C LYS A 25 12.16 13.41 -12.74
N LEU A 26 12.24 12.13 -12.38
CA LEU A 26 12.88 11.10 -13.21
C LEU A 26 12.21 11.00 -14.58
N ASN A 27 10.87 11.00 -14.64
CA ASN A 27 10.14 10.93 -15.90
C ASN A 27 10.45 12.13 -16.81
N MET A 28 10.59 13.35 -16.26
CA MET A 28 11.03 14.52 -17.05
C MET A 28 12.43 14.30 -17.65
N ILE A 29 13.37 13.79 -16.85
CA ILE A 29 14.75 13.51 -17.30
C ILE A 29 14.75 12.49 -18.44
N LEU A 30 13.98 11.40 -18.30
CA LEU A 30 13.89 10.37 -19.34
C LEU A 30 13.21 10.86 -20.62
N VAL A 31 12.25 11.79 -20.53
CA VAL A 31 11.66 12.44 -21.71
C VAL A 31 12.68 13.34 -22.40
N ILE A 32 13.40 14.18 -21.66
CA ILE A 32 14.42 15.09 -22.22
C ILE A 32 15.57 14.30 -22.86
N ALA A 33 15.91 13.15 -22.29
CA ALA A 33 16.97 12.27 -22.80
C ALA A 33 16.51 11.34 -23.94
N ASP A 34 15.23 11.37 -24.32
CA ASP A 34 14.61 10.45 -25.31
C ASP A 34 14.78 8.95 -24.95
N LEU A 35 14.62 8.64 -23.66
CA LEU A 35 14.78 7.28 -23.12
C LEU A 35 13.48 6.69 -22.60
N ARG A 36 12.38 7.46 -22.57
CA ARG A 36 11.12 7.02 -21.95
C ARG A 36 10.53 5.76 -22.59
N PHE A 37 10.79 5.53 -23.88
CA PHE A 37 10.27 4.37 -24.60
C PHE A 37 10.71 3.03 -23.97
N VAL A 38 11.92 2.94 -23.40
CA VAL A 38 12.44 1.71 -22.76
C VAL A 38 11.65 1.29 -21.51
N LEU A 39 10.83 2.19 -20.96
CA LEU A 39 9.94 1.88 -19.84
C LEU A 39 8.56 1.40 -20.30
N MET A 40 8.18 1.70 -21.54
CA MET A 40 6.83 1.45 -22.07
C MET A 40 6.82 0.23 -23.00
N GLU A 41 7.86 0.12 -23.83
CA GLU A 41 8.03 -0.98 -24.75
C GLU A 41 8.55 -2.23 -24.04
N GLU A 42 8.29 -3.37 -24.65
CA GLU A 42 8.88 -4.63 -24.21
C GLU A 42 10.33 -4.73 -24.66
N CYS A 43 11.12 -5.53 -23.95
CA CYS A 43 12.46 -5.87 -24.40
C CYS A 43 12.33 -6.57 -25.77
N PRO A 44 13.10 -6.14 -26.79
CA PRO A 44 13.16 -6.84 -28.05
C PRO A 44 13.53 -8.32 -27.82
N PRO A 45 12.99 -9.24 -28.64
CA PRO A 45 13.32 -10.65 -28.52
C PRO A 45 14.81 -10.86 -28.72
N PHE A 46 15.33 -11.94 -28.12
CA PHE A 46 16.73 -12.29 -28.27
C PHE A 46 17.06 -12.56 -29.74
N LEU A 47 18.18 -12.00 -30.20
CA LEU A 47 18.61 -12.15 -31.59
C LEU A 47 18.96 -13.61 -31.89
N THR A 48 18.38 -14.15 -32.96
CA THR A 48 18.78 -15.46 -33.49
C THR A 48 20.02 -15.32 -34.38
N LYS A 49 20.74 -16.42 -34.62
CA LYS A 49 21.90 -16.43 -35.56
C LYS A 49 21.53 -16.01 -36.99
N TYR A 50 20.25 -16.03 -37.34
CA TYR A 50 19.73 -15.67 -38.66
C TYR A 50 19.05 -14.30 -38.70
N ALA A 51 19.14 -13.52 -37.62
CA ALA A 51 18.58 -12.17 -37.60
C ALA A 51 19.10 -11.34 -38.79
N SER A 52 18.24 -10.53 -39.35
CA SER A 52 18.60 -9.50 -40.32
C SER A 52 19.45 -8.40 -39.64
N GLN A 53 20.15 -7.60 -40.44
CA GLN A 53 20.90 -6.48 -39.90
C GLN A 53 20.00 -5.44 -39.24
N SER A 54 18.81 -5.19 -39.81
CA SER A 54 17.81 -4.29 -39.22
C SER A 54 17.33 -4.75 -37.84
N GLU A 55 17.11 -6.05 -37.64
CA GLU A 55 16.73 -6.58 -36.33
C GLU A 55 17.85 -6.40 -35.30
N ARG A 56 19.10 -6.65 -35.69
CA ARG A 56 20.27 -6.38 -34.86
C ARG A 56 20.37 -4.91 -34.47
N ASP A 57 20.20 -4.01 -35.43
CA ASP A 57 20.30 -2.57 -35.20
C ASP A 57 19.20 -2.07 -34.24
N VAL A 58 17.99 -2.61 -34.33
CA VAL A 58 16.89 -2.29 -33.40
C VAL A 58 17.21 -2.79 -31.99
N TYR A 59 17.65 -4.04 -31.85
CA TYR A 59 18.04 -4.61 -30.57
C TYR A 59 19.17 -3.82 -29.90
N ASP A 60 20.21 -3.46 -30.66
CA ASP A 60 21.35 -2.68 -30.18
C ASP A 60 20.94 -1.28 -29.73
N ARG A 61 20.09 -0.60 -30.52
CA ARG A 61 19.57 0.73 -30.17
C ARG A 61 18.78 0.68 -28.86
N TRP A 62 17.88 -0.30 -28.74
CA TRP A 62 17.08 -0.47 -27.54
C TRP A 62 17.95 -0.80 -26.32
N THR A 63 18.92 -1.71 -26.46
CA THR A 63 19.82 -2.11 -25.36
C THR A 63 20.64 -0.92 -24.86
N LYS A 64 21.23 -0.14 -25.76
CA LYS A 64 21.97 1.09 -25.42
C LYS A 64 21.10 2.11 -24.70
N ALA A 65 19.84 2.27 -25.11
CA ALA A 65 18.91 3.17 -24.44
C ALA A 65 18.51 2.65 -23.06
N ASN A 66 18.26 1.34 -22.93
CA ASN A 66 17.94 0.69 -21.66
C ASN A 66 19.08 0.87 -20.65
N ASP A 67 20.34 0.66 -21.05
CA ASP A 67 21.49 0.82 -20.16
C ASP A 67 21.64 2.27 -19.67
N LYS A 68 21.43 3.25 -20.55
CA LYS A 68 21.42 4.67 -20.14
C LYS A 68 20.29 4.98 -19.17
N ALA A 69 19.09 4.48 -19.44
CA ALA A 69 17.95 4.66 -18.55
C ALA A 69 18.19 4.02 -17.17
N ARG A 70 18.72 2.79 -17.14
CA ARG A 70 19.12 2.09 -15.91
C ARG A 70 20.11 2.94 -15.11
N LEU A 71 21.14 3.48 -15.76
CA LEU A 71 22.14 4.32 -15.09
C LEU A 71 21.50 5.58 -14.47
N HIS A 72 20.62 6.27 -15.19
CA HIS A 72 19.90 7.43 -14.65
C HIS A 72 19.02 7.04 -13.46
N ILE A 73 18.30 5.93 -13.56
CA ILE A 73 17.42 5.45 -12.49
C ILE A 73 18.26 5.09 -11.25
N LEU A 74 19.31 4.29 -11.37
CA LEU A 74 20.18 3.89 -10.26
C LEU A 74 20.90 5.08 -9.62
N ALA A 75 21.45 5.99 -10.42
CA ALA A 75 22.12 7.20 -9.92
C ALA A 75 21.19 8.16 -9.16
N SER A 76 19.88 8.05 -9.39
CA SER A 76 18.86 8.84 -8.70
C SER A 76 18.38 8.24 -7.38
N MET A 77 18.90 7.08 -6.99
CA MET A 77 18.56 6.41 -5.75
C MET A 77 19.61 6.66 -4.68
N SER A 78 19.25 6.37 -3.42
CA SER A 78 20.26 6.17 -2.38
C SER A 78 21.11 4.93 -2.68
N ASP A 79 22.36 4.92 -2.20
CA ASP A 79 23.32 3.85 -2.50
C ASP A 79 22.81 2.46 -2.10
N ILE A 80 22.13 2.35 -0.96
CA ILE A 80 21.55 1.09 -0.47
C ILE A 80 20.50 0.57 -1.46
N LEU A 81 19.62 1.46 -1.92
CA LEU A 81 18.55 1.10 -2.84
C LEU A 81 19.10 0.79 -4.24
N SER A 82 20.08 1.58 -4.70
CA SER A 82 20.78 1.33 -5.97
C SER A 82 21.43 -0.05 -5.99
N LYS A 83 22.19 -0.41 -4.96
CA LYS A 83 22.84 -1.74 -4.86
C LYS A 83 21.83 -2.89 -4.92
N LYS A 84 20.68 -2.74 -4.27
CA LYS A 84 19.62 -3.76 -4.29
C LYS A 84 19.05 -4.00 -5.70
N HIS A 85 19.01 -2.97 -6.55
CA HIS A 85 18.39 -3.04 -7.88
C HIS A 85 19.42 -3.16 -9.02
N GLU A 86 20.71 -3.18 -8.73
CA GLU A 86 21.79 -3.26 -9.73
C GLU A 86 21.71 -4.53 -10.59
N ILE A 87 21.28 -5.64 -9.98
CA ILE A 87 21.13 -6.95 -10.63
C ILE A 87 19.98 -6.99 -11.66
N MET A 88 19.09 -6.02 -11.66
CA MET A 88 17.94 -6.00 -12.58
C MET A 88 18.38 -5.58 -13.97
N VAL A 89 18.01 -6.40 -14.96
CA VAL A 89 18.49 -6.31 -16.35
C VAL A 89 17.88 -5.13 -17.10
N THR A 90 16.64 -4.76 -16.77
CA THR A 90 15.92 -3.69 -17.49
C THR A 90 15.55 -2.52 -16.59
N ALA A 91 15.54 -1.32 -17.17
CA ALA A 91 15.05 -0.11 -16.50
C ALA A 91 13.60 -0.28 -16.02
N ARG A 92 12.79 -1.00 -16.81
CA ARG A 92 11.39 -1.31 -16.49
C ARG A 92 11.25 -2.17 -15.23
N GLN A 93 12.04 -3.24 -15.09
CA GLN A 93 12.07 -4.07 -13.88
C GLN A 93 12.38 -3.24 -12.63
N ILE A 94 13.33 -2.30 -12.72
CA ILE A 94 13.69 -1.43 -11.60
C ILE A 94 12.49 -0.54 -11.21
N ILE A 95 11.85 0.11 -12.19
CA ILE A 95 10.69 0.98 -11.93
C ILE A 95 9.50 0.20 -11.37
N ASP A 96 9.27 -1.00 -11.88
CA ASP A 96 8.19 -1.88 -11.42
C ASP A 96 8.42 -2.32 -9.97
N SER A 97 9.65 -2.71 -9.62
CA SER A 97 10.01 -3.06 -8.23
C SER A 97 9.89 -1.87 -7.28
N LEU A 98 10.34 -0.68 -7.70
CA LEU A 98 10.15 0.53 -6.90
C LEU A 98 8.68 0.90 -6.71
N ARG A 99 7.84 0.68 -7.74
CA ARG A 99 6.38 0.87 -7.64
C ARG A 99 5.77 -0.11 -6.65
N GLU A 100 6.25 -1.34 -6.60
CA GLU A 100 5.80 -2.32 -5.60
C GLU A 100 6.19 -1.88 -4.18
N MET A 101 7.44 -1.41 -4.00
CA MET A 101 7.96 -0.98 -2.69
C MET A 101 7.30 0.30 -2.16
N PHE A 102 7.05 1.29 -3.03
CA PHE A 102 6.68 2.66 -2.62
C PHE A 102 5.41 3.21 -3.27
N GLY A 103 4.87 2.51 -4.28
CA GLY A 103 3.71 2.97 -5.06
C GLY A 103 2.36 2.58 -4.45
N GLN A 104 2.35 1.76 -3.40
CA GLN A 104 1.14 1.47 -2.63
C GLN A 104 0.96 2.52 -1.52
N PRO A 105 -0.27 2.99 -1.23
CA PRO A 105 -0.55 3.54 0.09
C PRO A 105 -0.21 2.43 1.07
N SER A 106 0.84 2.63 1.87
CA SER A 106 1.35 1.58 2.75
C SER A 106 0.19 1.00 3.55
N ILE A 107 0.13 -0.33 3.67
CA ILE A 107 -0.87 -1.01 4.51
C ILE A 107 -0.86 -0.42 5.94
N GLN A 108 0.27 0.17 6.35
CA GLN A 108 0.42 0.95 7.58
C GLN A 108 -0.49 2.18 7.67
N ILE A 109 -0.73 2.91 6.57
CA ILE A 109 -1.71 4.02 6.53
C ILE A 109 -3.14 3.47 6.70
N LYS A 110 -3.45 2.32 6.08
CA LYS A 110 -4.76 1.67 6.26
C LYS A 110 -4.96 1.13 7.68
N LEU A 111 -3.93 0.56 8.29
CA LEU A 111 -3.99 0.03 9.65
C LEU A 111 -4.12 1.16 10.68
N GLU A 112 -3.35 2.24 10.54
CA GLU A 112 -3.46 3.45 11.36
C GLU A 112 -4.85 4.08 11.26
N ALA A 113 -5.41 4.21 10.04
CA ALA A 113 -6.76 4.72 9.83
C ALA A 113 -7.82 3.80 10.45
N ASN A 114 -7.67 2.48 10.35
CA ASN A 114 -8.61 1.51 10.93
C ASN A 114 -8.51 1.46 12.47
N ILE A 115 -7.31 1.62 13.04
CA ILE A 115 -7.09 1.71 14.50
C ILE A 115 -7.63 3.04 15.04
N ALA A 116 -7.45 4.15 14.31
CA ALA A 116 -8.00 5.45 14.67
C ALA A 116 -9.53 5.45 14.57
N HIS A 117 -10.09 4.77 13.56
CA HIS A 117 -11.52 4.57 13.40
C HIS A 117 -12.10 3.70 14.53
N SER A 118 -11.43 2.60 14.93
CA SER A 118 -11.90 1.74 16.03
C SER A 118 -11.80 2.41 17.41
N ARG A 119 -10.74 3.20 17.68
CA ARG A 119 -10.61 3.98 18.92
C ARG A 119 -11.68 5.06 19.07
N ARG A 120 -12.23 5.56 17.97
CA ARG A 120 -13.27 6.62 17.98
C ARG A 120 -14.66 6.10 18.37
N PHE A 121 -14.89 4.80 18.28
CA PHE A 121 -16.18 4.15 18.56
C PHE A 121 -16.09 3.13 19.71
N ALA A 122 -15.15 3.29 20.65
CA ALA A 122 -15.20 2.51 21.89
C ALA A 122 -16.42 2.97 22.71
N PRO A 123 -17.42 2.11 22.98
CA PRO A 123 -18.50 2.48 23.86
C PRO A 123 -17.93 2.56 25.27
N SER A 124 -17.90 3.76 25.84
CA SER A 124 -17.71 3.95 27.27
C SER A 124 -18.79 3.14 27.99
N SER A 125 -18.43 2.07 28.69
CA SER A 125 -19.36 1.39 29.58
C SER A 125 -19.62 2.32 30.78
N SER A 126 -20.56 3.22 30.58
CA SER A 126 -21.12 4.08 31.63
C SER A 126 -21.87 3.18 32.60
N GLY A 127 -21.27 2.91 33.75
CA GLY A 127 -21.92 2.24 34.87
C GLY A 127 -23.16 3.01 35.27
N SER A 128 -24.33 2.49 34.97
CA SER A 128 -25.59 3.03 35.49
C SER A 128 -25.88 2.40 36.84
N GLU A 129 -25.58 3.14 37.91
CA GLU A 129 -26.14 3.00 39.24
C GLU A 129 -27.66 2.75 39.17
N LYS A 130 -28.14 1.71 39.86
CA LYS A 130 -29.57 1.56 40.18
C LYS A 130 -29.82 1.79 41.67
N ILE A 131 -30.42 2.95 41.87
CA ILE A 131 -30.97 3.57 43.06
C ILE A 131 -31.85 2.60 43.88
N GLN A 132 -31.62 2.60 45.20
CA GLN A 132 -32.47 2.00 46.23
C GLN A 132 -33.80 2.78 46.37
N LYS A 133 -34.92 2.08 46.58
CA LYS A 133 -36.12 2.65 47.24
C LYS A 133 -36.78 1.63 48.17
N LYS A 134 -37.11 2.08 49.37
CA LYS A 134 -37.44 1.32 50.60
C LYS A 134 -38.91 1.57 51.00
N LYS A 135 -39.60 0.48 51.43
CA LYS A 135 -40.79 0.32 52.34
C LYS A 135 -42.10 1.06 51.97
N GLU A 136 -43.33 0.60 52.29
CA GLU A 136 -43.97 0.00 53.49
C GLU A 136 -45.41 -0.43 53.06
N GLY A 137 -46.08 -1.54 53.43
CA GLY A 137 -46.64 -1.96 54.73
C GLY A 137 -48.20 -2.03 54.69
N LYS A 138 -48.82 -2.93 55.49
CA LYS A 138 -50.29 -3.19 55.74
C LYS A 138 -51.07 -3.97 54.67
N GLY A 139 -51.87 -5.00 54.95
CA GLY A 139 -52.33 -5.62 56.19
C GLY A 139 -53.80 -6.08 56.08
N LYS A 140 -54.05 -7.38 56.38
CA LYS A 140 -55.32 -8.00 56.83
C LYS A 140 -56.52 -8.06 55.86
N GLY A 141 -56.96 -9.28 55.54
CA GLY A 141 -58.23 -9.56 54.84
C GLY A 141 -59.45 -9.60 55.76
N PRO A 142 -60.63 -9.98 55.22
CA PRO A 142 -61.60 -10.75 55.99
C PRO A 142 -62.21 -11.97 55.25
N THR A 143 -62.18 -13.09 55.97
CA THR A 143 -63.07 -14.27 56.07
C THR A 143 -64.43 -14.28 55.34
N ILE A 144 -64.78 -15.41 54.67
CA ILE A 144 -66.05 -16.23 54.77
C ILE A 144 -65.74 -17.62 54.13
N LEU A 145 -65.64 -18.74 54.85
CA LEU A 145 -66.66 -19.70 55.34
C LEU A 145 -67.31 -20.62 54.28
N LEU A 146 -67.11 -21.94 54.49
CA LEU A 146 -68.09 -23.05 54.39
C LEU A 146 -67.88 -24.18 53.33
N LEU A 147 -67.40 -25.31 53.88
CA LEU A 147 -67.68 -26.72 53.58
C LEU A 147 -68.75 -27.08 52.53
N ARG A 148 -68.41 -28.01 51.61
CA ARG A 148 -69.22 -29.23 51.40
C ARG A 148 -68.43 -30.37 50.78
N ALA A 149 -68.32 -31.47 51.52
CA ALA A 149 -67.88 -32.77 51.05
C ALA A 149 -68.96 -33.48 50.22
N LYS A 150 -68.54 -34.28 49.23
CA LYS A 150 -69.16 -35.49 48.64
C LYS A 150 -68.07 -36.03 47.67
N GLY A 151 -67.54 -37.24 47.72
CA GLY A 151 -68.00 -38.51 48.25
C GLY A 151 -68.02 -39.54 47.13
N ARG A 152 -67.00 -40.43 47.11
CA ARG A 152 -66.93 -41.81 46.57
C ARG A 152 -67.23 -42.07 45.08
N LEU A 153 -66.38 -42.87 44.42
CA LEU A 153 -66.61 -44.33 44.26
C LEU A 153 -65.42 -45.04 43.58
N ARG A 154 -65.04 -46.15 44.24
CA ARG A 154 -64.33 -47.37 43.79
C ARG A 154 -62.98 -47.28 43.11
#